data_AF-A0A7V7MZ77-F1
#
_entry.id   AF-A0A7V7MZ77-F1
#
_cell.length_a   1.000
_cell.length_b   1.000
_cell.length_c   1.000
_cell.angle_alpha   90.00
_cell.angle_beta   90.00
_cell.angle_gamma   90.00
#
_symmetry.space_group_name_H-M   'P 1'
#
loop_
_entity.id
_entity.type
_entity.pdbx_description
1 polymer ?
#
loop_
_entity_poly.entity_id
_entity_poly.type
_entity_poly.pdbx_seq_one_letter_code
_entity_poly.pdbx_strand_id
1 'polypeptide(L)' 'GDITQIDLRPGEQSGLKHAMNILQDIKGISFSWFKSKDVVRHSLVQKIVDAYDNQKPVQKGE' A
#
# COMPACT_ATOMS: atom_id res chain seq x y z
N GLY A 1 1.94 7.78 -1.86
CA GLY A 1 3.03 6.79 -1.97
C GLY A 1 2.49 5.42 -1.63
N ASP A 2 3.27 4.37 -1.87
CA ASP A 2 2.91 3.00 -1.51
C ASP A 2 3.41 2.68 -0.09
N ILE A 3 2.49 2.43 0.84
CA ILE A 3 2.81 2.15 2.25
C ILE A 3 3.55 0.82 2.46
N THR A 4 3.53 -0.06 1.45
CA THR A 4 4.20 -1.37 1.50
C THR A 4 5.66 -1.30 1.05
N GLN A 5 6.05 -0.24 0.34
CA GLN A 5 7.40 -0.04 -0.16
C GLN A 5 8.23 0.72 0.87
N ILE A 6 8.84 -0.01 1.80
CA ILE A 6 9.77 0.53 2.80
C ILE A 6 11.18 0.14 2.38
N ASP A 7 11.87 1.06 1.70
CA ASP A 7 13.27 0.92 1.29
C ASP A 7 14.21 1.59 2.31
N LEU A 8 14.03 1.23 3.58
CA LEU A 8 14.77 1.78 4.71
C LEU A 8 15.55 0.68 5.43
N ARG A 9 16.57 1.07 6.21
CA ARG A 9 17.33 0.08 7.00
C ARG A 9 16.42 -0.56 8.07
N PRO A 10 16.70 -1.79 8.50
CA PRO A 10 15.96 -2.42 9.59
C PRO A 10 15.94 -1.52 10.84
N GLY A 11 14.74 -1.28 11.38
CA GLY A 11 14.53 -0.43 12.55
C GLY A 11 14.32 1.06 12.25
N GLU A 12 14.51 1.50 11.00
CA GLU A 12 14.18 2.87 10.61
C GLU A 12 12.66 3.04 10.43
N GLN A 13 12.14 4.18 10.91
CA GLN A 13 10.72 4.50 10.81
C GLN A 13 10.38 5.01 9.40
N SER A 14 9.33 4.45 8.79
CA SER A 14 8.81 4.96 7.52
C SER A 14 8.25 6.38 7.68
N GLY A 15 8.79 7.33 6.93
CA GLY A 15 8.32 8.72 6.91
C GLY A 15 6.86 8.85 6.46
N LEU A 16 6.42 8.03 5.49
CA LEU A 16 5.02 8.03 5.03
C LEU A 16 4.08 7.55 6.14
N LYS A 17 4.41 6.45 6.82
CA LYS A 17 3.61 5.96 7.96
C LYS A 17 3.60 6.96 9.10
N HIS A 18 4.74 7.59 9.38
CA HIS A 18 4.84 8.61 10.41
C HIS A 18 3.96 9.84 10.10
N ALA A 19 4.03 10.36 8.89
CA ALA A 19 3.21 11.49 8.45
C ALA A 19 1.72 11.16 8.50
N MET A 20 1.32 9.96 8.09
CA MET A 20 -0.07 9.50 8.19
C MET A 20 -0.56 9.52 9.64
N ASN A 21 0.23 9.01 10.58
CA ASN A 21 -0.13 9.01 12.01
C ASN A 21 -0.25 10.42 12.60
N ILE A 22 0.64 11.35 12.21
CA ILE A 22 0.59 12.73 12.69
C ILE A 22 -0.63 13.49 12.13
N LEU A 23 -0.93 13.27 10.84
CA LEU A 23 -1.88 14.10 10.11
C LEU A 23 -3.32 13.56 10.11
N GLN A 24 -3.56 12.36 10.65
CA GLN A 24 -4.88 11.71 10.62
C GLN A 24 -6.01 12.51 11.26
N ASP A 25 -5.70 13.32 12.29
CA ASP A 25 -6.70 14.11 13.03
C ASP A 25 -6.75 15.58 12.60
N ILE A 26 -5.97 15.98 11.59
CA ILE A 26 -5.92 17.36 11.12
C ILE A 26 -7.11 17.64 10.20
N LYS A 27 -8.01 18.51 10.67
CA LYS A 27 -9.15 18.97 9.88
C LYS A 27 -8.68 19.58 8.56
N GLY A 28 -9.20 19.05 7.44
CA GLY A 28 -8.87 19.49 6.09
C GLY A 28 -7.83 18.62 5.38
N ILE A 29 -7.27 17.61 6.05
CA ILE A 29 -6.42 16.58 5.44
C ILE A 29 -7.21 15.28 5.36
N SER A 30 -7.15 14.64 4.20
CA SER A 30 -7.75 13.32 3.95
C SER A 30 -6.76 12.42 3.23
N PHE A 31 -6.80 11.13 3.55
CA PHE A 31 -6.02 10.10 2.87
C PHE A 31 -6.91 9.32 1.91
N SER A 32 -6.54 9.29 0.63
CA SER A 32 -7.21 8.48 -0.39
C SER A 32 -6.43 7.19 -0.65
N TRP A 33 -7.14 6.06 -0.60
CA TRP A 33 -6.56 4.74 -0.76
C TRP A 33 -6.96 4.16 -2.11
N PHE A 34 -5.95 3.85 -2.94
CA PHE A 34 -6.15 3.21 -4.23
C PHE A 34 -5.99 1.70 -4.08
N LYS A 35 -6.86 0.94 -4.73
CA LYS A 35 -6.78 -0.52 -4.88
C LYS A 35 -6.18 -0.84 -6.24
N SER A 36 -5.74 -2.09 -6.43
CA SER A 36 -5.23 -2.57 -7.72
C SER A 36 -6.19 -2.33 -8.90
N LYS A 37 -7.50 -2.41 -8.64
CA LYS A 37 -8.55 -2.14 -9.64
C LYS A 37 -8.67 -0.66 -10.06
N ASP A 38 -8.15 0.25 -9.25
CA ASP A 38 -8.21 1.69 -9.51
C ASP A 38 -7.05 2.14 -10.43
N VAL A 39 -6.14 1.21 -10.78
CA VAL A 39 -5.02 1.45 -11.67
C VAL A 39 -5.33 0.90 -13.06
N VAL A 40 -5.38 1.79 -14.05
CA VAL A 40 -5.47 1.39 -15.46
C VAL A 40 -4.13 0.81 -15.87
N ARG A 41 -4.11 -0.49 -16.17
CA ARG A 41 -2.92 -1.20 -16.64
C ARG A 41 -3.21 -1.84 -17.99
N HIS A 42 -2.16 -2.09 -18.75
CA HIS A 42 -2.26 -2.96 -19.90
C HIS A 42 -2.75 -4.35 -19.45
N SER A 43 -3.64 -4.98 -20.22
CA SER A 43 -4.33 -6.22 -19.85
C SER A 43 -3.38 -7.35 -19.44
N LEU A 44 -2.23 -7.47 -20.12
CA LEU A 44 -1.18 -8.43 -19.77
C LEU A 44 -0.58 -8.17 -18.38
N VAL A 45 -0.29 -6.90 -18.06
CA VAL A 45 0.31 -6.53 -16.77
C VAL A 45 -0.67 -6.83 -15.64
N GLN A 46 -1.96 -6.61 -15.85
CA GLN A 46 -2.99 -6.94 -14.86
C GLN A 46 -3.03 -8.44 -14.56
N LYS A 47 -3.04 -9.29 -15.60
CA LYS A 47 -2.99 -10.75 -15.44
C LYS A 47 -1.75 -11.23 -14.68
N ILE A 48 -0.59 -10.61 -14.93
CA ILE A 48 0.64 -10.94 -14.20
C ILE A 48 0.49 -10.60 -12.72
N VAL A 49 0.01 -9.40 -12.39
CA VAL A 49 -0.17 -8.98 -10.99
C VAL A 49 -1.17 -9.89 -10.27
N ASP A 50 -2.31 -10.19 -10.89
CA ASP A 50 -3.36 -11.05 -10.31
C ASP A 50 -2.83 -12.46 -10.00
N ALA A 51 -1.96 -13.01 -10.85
CA ALA A 51 -1.34 -14.31 -10.63
C ALA A 51 -0.44 -14.34 -9.38
N TYR A 52 0.34 -13.27 -9.14
CA TYR A 52 1.17 -13.15 -7.94
C TYR A 52 0.34 -12.89 -6.68
N ASP A 53 -0.72 -12.10 -6.77
CA ASP A 53 -1.60 -11.84 -5.61
C ASP A 53 -2.31 -13.12 -5.15
N ASN A 54 -2.70 -14.01 -6.07
CA ASN A 54 -3.33 -15.30 -5.74
C ASN A 54 -2.38 -16.33 -5.10
N GLN A 55 -1.06 -16.11 -5.13
CA GLN A 55 -0.09 -16.99 -4.46
C GLN A 55 0.26 -16.56 -3.02
N LYS A 56 -0.16 -15.36 -2.58
CA LYS A 56 0.13 -14.92 -1.22
C LYS A 56 -0.65 -15.79 -0.23
N PRO A 57 0.00 -16.45 0.75
CA PRO A 57 -0.71 -17.20 1.77
C PRO A 57 -1.67 -16.26 2.49
N VAL A 58 -2.91 -16.69 2.68
CA VAL A 58 -3.91 -15.98 3.49
C VAL A 58 -3.28 -15.73 4.85
N GLN A 59 -2.94 -14.46 5.15
CA GLN A 59 -2.63 -14.08 6.52
C GLN A 59 -3.91 -14.33 7.32
N LYS A 60 -3.92 -15.42 8.10
CA LYS A 60 -4.91 -15.64 9.15
C LYS A 60 -4.82 -14.45 10.08
N GLY A 61 -5.85 -13.60 10.07
CA GLY A 61 -6.03 -12.60 11.11
C GLY A 61 -6.17 -13.29 12.45
N GLU A 62 -5.42 -12.80 13.43
CA GLU A 62 -5.80 -12.84 14.84
C GLU A 62 -6.74 -11.67 15.14
#